data_AF-A0A8T1BRS0-F1
#
_entry.id   AF-A0A8T1BRS0-F1
#
_cell.length_a   1.000
_cell.length_b   1.000
_cell.length_c   1.000
_cell.angle_alpha   90.00
_cell.angle_beta   90.00
_cell.angle_gamma   90.00
#
_symmetry.space_group_name_H-M   'P 1'
#
loop_
_entity.id
_entity.type
_entity.pdbx_description
1 polymer ?
#
loop_
_entity_poly.entity_id
_entity_poly.type
_entity_poly.pdbx_seq_one_letter_code
_entity_poly.pdbx_strand_id
1 'polypeptide(L)'
;MGRGTAVTNEEYWWVIGLHDGGVSLREIARRTGCSRSASRRAIKRERGPQSDNRGERPKAGKRSVLSDREVRQVVRAAATGDYFAAELKTKFSVTASVRTIQRLLKNVDHLVYTKMDRTLSLTAAHKSARMAWAEEHILNPGIWKYTIF
;
A
#
# COMPACT_ATOMS: atom_id res chain seq x y z
N MET A 1 30.35 -11.27 -4.94
CA MET A 1 30.43 -10.23 -3.89
C MET A 1 29.48 -9.11 -4.26
N GLY A 2 28.51 -8.79 -3.40
CA GLY A 2 27.61 -7.64 -3.61
C GLY A 2 28.37 -6.32 -3.65
N ARG A 3 27.76 -5.26 -4.20
CA ARG A 3 28.36 -3.92 -4.10
C ARG A 3 28.48 -3.53 -2.61
N GLY A 4 29.58 -2.88 -2.24
CA GLY A 4 29.77 -2.33 -0.89
C GLY A 4 28.75 -1.23 -0.55
N THR A 5 28.86 -0.69 0.66
CA THR A 5 28.02 0.39 1.17
C THR A 5 27.94 1.57 0.19
N ALA A 6 26.78 2.23 0.16
CA ALA A 6 26.61 3.44 -0.63
C ALA A 6 27.52 4.55 -0.09
N VAL A 7 28.09 5.36 -1.01
CA VAL A 7 28.88 6.54 -0.65
C VAL A 7 27.97 7.49 0.14
N THR A 8 28.43 7.92 1.31
CA THR A 8 27.65 8.85 2.13
C THR A 8 27.59 10.22 1.46
N ASN A 9 26.65 11.07 1.88
CA ASN A 9 26.53 12.42 1.30
C ASN A 9 27.81 13.25 1.54
N GLU A 10 28.45 13.09 2.70
CA GLU A 10 29.70 13.77 3.04
C GLU A 10 30.86 13.31 2.15
N GLU A 11 31.03 12.00 1.99
CA GLU A 11 32.02 11.42 1.08
C GLU A 11 31.78 11.86 -0.36
N TYR A 12 30.51 11.98 -0.78
CA TYR A 12 30.12 12.42 -2.12
C TYR A 12 30.63 13.83 -2.41
N TRP A 13 30.36 14.79 -1.52
CA TRP A 13 30.82 16.17 -1.69
C TRP A 13 32.32 16.32 -1.54
N TRP A 14 32.95 15.54 -0.65
CA TRP A 14 34.40 15.54 -0.51
C TRP A 14 35.11 15.04 -1.78
N VAL A 15 34.57 14.00 -2.42
CA VAL A 15 35.06 13.52 -3.73
C VAL A 15 34.95 14.60 -4.80
N ILE A 16 33.84 15.34 -4.86
CA ILE A 16 33.64 16.42 -5.83
C ILE A 16 34.66 17.54 -5.61
N GLY A 17 34.83 17.99 -4.36
CA GLY A 17 35.79 19.04 -4.02
C GLY A 17 37.23 18.66 -4.37
N LEU A 18 37.65 17.43 -4.09
CA LEU A 18 38.99 16.94 -4.46
C LEU A 18 39.17 16.85 -5.98
N HIS A 19 38.12 16.46 -6.70
CA HIS A 19 38.15 16.41 -8.17
C HIS A 19 38.29 17.80 -8.78
N ASP A 20 37.54 18.78 -8.28
CA ASP A 20 37.63 20.17 -8.75
C ASP A 20 39.00 20.78 -8.44
N GLY A 21 39.66 20.32 -7.36
CA GLY A 21 41.07 20.62 -7.05
C GLY A 21 42.10 19.87 -7.89
N GLY A 22 41.70 19.13 -8.93
CA GLY A 22 42.60 18.43 -9.87
C GLY A 22 43.24 17.15 -9.32
N VAL A 23 42.79 16.65 -8.16
CA VAL A 23 43.35 15.44 -7.53
C VAL A 23 42.98 14.20 -8.35
N SER A 24 43.96 13.32 -8.60
CA SER A 24 43.72 12.11 -9.40
C SER A 24 42.73 11.15 -8.71
N LEU A 25 41.93 10.42 -9.51
CA LEU A 25 40.97 9.44 -8.99
C LEU A 25 41.57 8.38 -8.04
N ARG A 26 42.84 8.03 -8.23
CA ARG A 26 43.55 7.06 -7.37
C ARG A 26 43.83 7.66 -5.99
N GLU A 27 44.21 8.92 -5.97
CA GLU A 27 44.47 9.67 -4.75
C GLU A 27 43.17 9.97 -3.99
N ILE A 28 42.12 10.38 -4.70
CA ILE A 28 40.77 10.56 -4.12
C ILE A 28 40.32 9.27 -3.43
N ALA A 29 40.41 8.12 -4.10
CA ALA A 29 40.03 6.83 -3.51
C ALA A 29 40.84 6.47 -2.25
N ARG A 30 42.12 6.85 -2.19
CA ARG A 30 42.96 6.63 -1.01
C ARG A 30 42.54 7.54 0.15
N ARG A 31 42.22 8.81 -0.13
CA ARG A 31 41.87 9.82 0.89
C ARG A 31 40.45 9.64 1.44
N THR A 32 39.49 9.28 0.58
CA THR A 32 38.09 9.15 0.98
C THR A 32 37.71 7.72 1.36
N GLY A 33 38.61 6.74 1.19
CA GLY A 33 38.31 5.32 1.42
C GLY A 33 37.30 4.72 0.42
N CYS A 34 36.76 5.53 -0.50
CA CYS A 34 35.80 5.07 -1.50
C CYS A 34 36.49 4.29 -2.62
N SER A 35 35.81 3.29 -3.19
CA SER A 35 36.34 2.64 -4.39
C SER A 35 36.49 3.65 -5.54
N ARG A 36 37.53 3.50 -6.37
CA ARG A 36 37.75 4.33 -7.58
C ARG A 36 36.52 4.40 -8.48
N SER A 37 35.77 3.29 -8.57
CA SER A 37 34.54 3.21 -9.35
C SER A 37 33.40 4.07 -8.77
N ALA A 38 33.32 4.18 -7.45
CA ALA A 38 32.35 5.01 -6.76
C ALA A 38 32.66 6.50 -6.94
N SER A 39 33.93 6.91 -6.75
CA SER A 39 34.35 8.29 -6.98
C SER A 39 34.10 8.72 -8.43
N ARG A 40 34.46 7.87 -9.40
CA ARG A 40 34.17 8.13 -10.83
C ARG A 40 32.67 8.31 -11.10
N ARG A 41 31.80 7.51 -10.47
CA ARG A 41 30.34 7.63 -10.63
C ARG A 41 29.82 8.93 -10.01
N ALA A 42 30.32 9.33 -8.85
CA ALA A 42 29.96 10.60 -8.21
C ALA A 42 30.32 11.80 -9.11
N ILE A 43 31.57 11.85 -9.61
CA ILE A 43 32.03 12.89 -10.53
C ILE A 43 31.19 12.90 -11.81
N LYS A 44 30.92 11.75 -12.42
CA LYS A 44 30.09 11.66 -13.63
C LYS A 44 28.64 12.11 -13.38
N ARG A 45 28.08 11.85 -12.21
CA ARG A 45 26.73 12.28 -11.83
C ARG A 45 26.65 13.80 -11.71
N GLU A 46 27.69 14.39 -11.12
CA GLU A 46 27.74 15.83 -10.85
C GLU A 46 28.18 16.66 -12.06
N ARG A 47 29.37 16.37 -12.58
CA ARG A 47 30.09 17.14 -13.62
C ARG A 47 29.94 16.57 -15.03
N GLY A 48 29.26 15.43 -15.19
CA GLY A 48 29.01 14.84 -16.51
C GLY A 48 27.95 15.59 -17.32
N PRO A 49 27.76 15.22 -18.60
CA PRO A 49 26.75 15.81 -19.47
C PRO A 49 25.36 15.74 -18.82
N GLN A 50 24.65 16.85 -18.83
CA GLN A 50 23.29 16.96 -18.30
C GLN A 50 22.35 16.17 -19.22
N SER A 51 22.01 14.94 -18.84
CA SER A 51 20.86 14.26 -19.46
C SER A 51 19.63 14.56 -18.63
N ASP A 52 18.48 14.73 -19.29
CA ASP A 52 17.17 15.00 -18.66
C ASP A 52 16.74 13.90 -17.66
N ASN A 53 17.48 12.80 -17.60
CA ASN A 53 17.30 11.66 -16.70
C ASN A 53 18.30 11.66 -15.52
N ARG A 54 18.68 12.83 -14.95
CA ARG A 54 19.57 12.90 -13.76
C ARG A 54 18.95 12.34 -12.47
N GLY A 55 17.65 12.08 -12.44
CA GLY A 55 17.01 11.38 -11.32
C GLY A 55 17.55 9.96 -11.17
N GLU A 56 17.81 9.52 -9.94
CA GLU A 56 17.97 8.09 -9.67
C GLU A 56 16.74 7.37 -10.21
N ARG A 57 16.91 6.60 -11.30
CA ARG A 57 15.83 5.73 -11.77
C ARG A 57 15.38 4.90 -10.58
N PRO A 58 14.10 4.99 -10.18
CA PRO A 58 13.60 4.18 -9.08
C PRO A 58 14.00 2.74 -9.35
N LYS A 59 14.58 2.09 -8.34
CA LYS A 59 14.89 0.67 -8.46
C LYS A 59 13.59 -0.02 -8.87
N ALA A 60 13.62 -0.71 -10.01
CA ALA A 60 12.49 -1.50 -10.43
C ALA A 60 12.15 -2.46 -9.29
N GLY A 61 10.98 -2.26 -8.68
CA GLY A 61 10.50 -3.08 -7.60
C GLY A 61 10.27 -4.52 -8.07
N LYS A 62 9.98 -5.41 -7.12
CA LYS A 62 9.46 -6.73 -7.48
C LYS A 62 8.16 -6.56 -8.25
N ARG A 63 7.96 -7.38 -9.28
CA ARG A 63 6.68 -7.44 -10.01
C ARG A 63 5.56 -7.76 -9.01
N SER A 64 4.41 -7.14 -9.22
CA SER A 64 3.21 -7.46 -8.44
C SER A 64 2.85 -8.93 -8.63
N VAL A 65 2.37 -9.56 -7.55
CA VAL A 65 1.82 -10.93 -7.62
C VAL A 65 0.52 -10.95 -8.41
N LEU A 66 -0.22 -9.83 -8.41
CA LEU A 66 -1.46 -9.65 -9.14
C LEU A 66 -1.18 -9.02 -10.50
N SER A 67 -1.82 -9.56 -11.53
CA SER A 67 -1.90 -8.95 -12.85
C SER A 67 -2.91 -7.79 -12.87
N ASP A 68 -2.71 -6.82 -13.76
CA ASP A 68 -3.63 -5.67 -13.89
C ASP A 68 -5.08 -6.07 -14.21
N ARG A 69 -5.27 -7.24 -14.85
CA ARG A 69 -6.60 -7.78 -15.11
C ARG A 69 -7.27 -8.26 -13.83
N GLU A 70 -6.56 -9.04 -13.01
CA GLU A 70 -7.07 -9.53 -11.72
C GLU A 70 -7.37 -8.36 -10.79
N VAL A 71 -6.49 -7.35 -10.74
CA VAL A 71 -6.72 -6.12 -9.99
C VAL A 71 -8.06 -5.48 -10.38
N ARG A 72 -8.28 -5.26 -11.68
CA ARG A 72 -9.54 -4.65 -12.15
C ARG A 72 -10.77 -5.50 -11.83
N GLN A 73 -10.69 -6.81 -11.95
CA GLN A 73 -11.80 -7.71 -11.63
C GLN A 73 -12.15 -7.68 -10.14
N VAL A 74 -11.13 -7.78 -9.28
CA VAL A 74 -11.29 -7.74 -7.82
C VAL A 74 -11.85 -6.39 -7.37
N VAL A 75 -11.33 -5.28 -7.90
CA VAL A 75 -11.80 -3.93 -7.54
C VAL A 75 -13.25 -3.72 -7.96
N ARG A 76 -13.64 -4.13 -9.17
CA ARG A 76 -15.03 -4.01 -9.63
C ARG A 76 -16.01 -4.81 -8.78
N ALA A 77 -15.64 -6.04 -8.41
CA ALA A 77 -16.50 -6.87 -7.56
C ALA A 77 -16.55 -6.37 -6.11
N ALA A 78 -15.45 -5.81 -5.60
CA ALA A 78 -15.43 -5.19 -4.29
C ALA A 78 -16.28 -3.92 -4.24
N ALA A 79 -16.34 -3.15 -5.33
CA ALA A 79 -17.19 -1.96 -5.43
C ALA A 79 -18.68 -2.25 -5.27
N THR A 80 -19.13 -3.48 -5.52
CA THR A 80 -20.52 -3.90 -5.26
C THR A 80 -20.83 -3.99 -3.76
N GLY A 81 -19.82 -4.25 -2.91
CA GLY A 81 -19.98 -4.36 -1.46
C GLY A 81 -20.48 -5.72 -0.94
N ASP A 82 -20.80 -6.65 -1.83
CA ASP A 82 -21.41 -7.94 -1.48
C ASP A 82 -20.44 -9.03 -1.02
N TYR A 83 -19.13 -8.81 -1.18
CA TYR A 83 -18.12 -9.86 -1.02
C TYR A 83 -17.06 -9.52 0.02
N PHE A 84 -16.70 -10.52 0.82
CA PHE A 84 -15.49 -10.45 1.64
C PHE A 84 -14.23 -10.66 0.80
N ALA A 85 -13.08 -10.15 1.27
CA ALA A 85 -11.80 -10.36 0.60
C ALA A 85 -11.43 -11.85 0.41
N ALA A 86 -11.87 -12.73 1.32
CA ALA A 86 -11.69 -14.17 1.20
C ALA A 86 -12.55 -14.77 0.08
N GLU A 87 -13.79 -14.29 -0.07
CA GLU A 87 -14.72 -14.72 -1.13
C GLU A 87 -14.27 -14.19 -2.51
N LEU A 88 -13.71 -12.98 -2.56
CA LEU A 88 -13.11 -12.46 -3.79
C LEU A 88 -11.93 -13.35 -4.25
N LYS A 89 -11.14 -13.87 -3.30
CA LYS A 89 -10.06 -14.80 -3.62
C LYS A 89 -10.59 -16.08 -4.27
N THR A 90 -11.64 -16.68 -3.69
CA THR A 90 -12.21 -17.94 -4.19
C THR A 90 -12.95 -17.74 -5.51
N LYS A 91 -13.77 -16.69 -5.61
CA LYS A 91 -14.56 -16.36 -6.81
C LYS A 91 -13.70 -16.09 -8.04
N PHE A 92 -12.60 -15.34 -7.88
CA PHE A 92 -11.69 -15.04 -8.98
C PHE A 92 -10.47 -15.97 -9.04
N SER A 93 -10.41 -17.00 -8.19
CA SER A 93 -9.31 -17.98 -8.13
C SER A 93 -7.92 -17.33 -8.12
N VAL A 94 -7.80 -16.21 -7.39
CA VAL A 94 -6.58 -15.40 -7.36
C VAL A 94 -5.51 -16.13 -6.56
N THR A 95 -4.32 -16.31 -7.15
CA THR A 95 -3.20 -17.00 -6.49
C THR A 95 -2.67 -16.25 -5.26
N ALA A 96 -2.88 -14.93 -5.20
CA ALA A 96 -2.43 -14.08 -4.11
C ALA A 96 -3.09 -14.40 -2.76
N SER A 97 -2.42 -14.01 -1.68
CA SER A 97 -2.97 -14.12 -0.32
C SER A 97 -4.17 -13.18 -0.12
N VAL A 98 -5.07 -13.52 0.81
CA VAL A 98 -6.18 -12.64 1.22
C VAL A 98 -5.66 -11.28 1.70
N ARG A 99 -4.50 -11.26 2.39
CA ARG A 99 -3.87 -10.02 2.85
C ARG A 99 -3.38 -9.14 1.71
N THR A 100 -2.96 -9.73 0.59
CA THR A 100 -2.60 -8.98 -0.63
C THR A 100 -3.82 -8.30 -1.21
N ILE A 101 -4.96 -8.98 -1.27
CA ILE A 101 -6.25 -8.42 -1.72
C ILE A 101 -6.69 -7.28 -0.81
N GLN A 102 -6.61 -7.44 0.51
CA GLN A 102 -6.94 -6.37 1.46
C GLN A 102 -6.07 -5.12 1.29
N ARG A 103 -4.74 -5.30 1.13
CA ARG A 103 -3.81 -4.19 0.87
C ARG A 103 -4.15 -3.49 -0.45
N LEU A 104 -4.48 -4.27 -1.48
CA LEU A 104 -4.91 -3.73 -2.75
C LEU A 104 -6.16 -2.86 -2.59
N LEU A 105 -7.22 -3.38 -1.98
CA LEU A 105 -8.47 -2.66 -1.78
C LEU A 105 -8.30 -1.40 -0.91
N LYS A 106 -7.41 -1.46 0.11
CA LYS A 106 -7.09 -0.29 0.95
C LYS A 106 -6.43 0.85 0.16
N ASN A 107 -5.68 0.53 -0.90
CA ASN A 107 -4.95 1.52 -1.70
C ASN A 107 -5.81 2.10 -2.85
N VAL A 108 -7.08 1.72 -2.96
CA VAL A 108 -7.98 2.24 -4.00
C VAL A 108 -8.70 3.47 -3.46
N ASP A 109 -8.46 4.63 -4.09
CA ASP A 109 -8.92 5.93 -3.59
C ASP A 109 -10.45 6.07 -3.47
N HIS A 110 -11.20 5.37 -4.33
CA HIS A 110 -12.66 5.45 -4.39
C HIS A 110 -13.37 4.36 -3.59
N LEU A 111 -12.64 3.47 -2.90
CA LEU A 111 -13.23 2.44 -2.04
C LEU A 111 -13.06 2.84 -0.58
N VAL A 112 -14.18 2.94 0.12
CA VAL A 112 -14.20 3.18 1.58
C VAL A 112 -14.51 1.86 2.28
N TYR A 113 -13.71 1.52 3.28
CA TYR A 113 -14.01 0.37 4.13
C TYR A 113 -15.30 0.62 4.92
N THR A 114 -16.30 -0.21 4.67
CA THR A 114 -17.53 -0.26 5.45
C THR A 114 -17.67 -1.63 6.10
N LYS A 115 -18.11 -1.65 7.35
CA LYS A 115 -18.40 -2.89 8.04
C LYS A 115 -19.69 -3.46 7.47
N MET A 116 -19.66 -4.72 7.04
CA MET A 116 -20.86 -5.40 6.57
C MET A 116 -21.89 -5.44 7.69
N ASP A 117 -23.12 -5.04 7.40
CA ASP A 117 -24.20 -5.14 8.36
C ASP A 117 -24.58 -6.61 8.55
N ARG A 118 -24.34 -7.14 9.75
CA ARG A 118 -24.55 -8.57 10.06
C ARG A 118 -25.97 -8.85 10.54
N THR A 119 -26.89 -7.91 10.38
CA THR A 119 -28.29 -8.15 10.69
C THR A 119 -28.93 -9.05 9.64
N LEU A 120 -29.61 -10.09 10.09
CA LEU A 120 -30.53 -10.84 9.23
C LEU A 120 -31.55 -9.87 8.63
N SER A 121 -31.79 -9.97 7.32
CA SER A 121 -32.83 -9.18 6.66
C SER A 121 -34.18 -9.45 7.33
N LEU A 122 -34.83 -8.40 7.83
CA LEU A 122 -36.18 -8.53 8.39
C LEU A 122 -37.14 -8.93 7.27
N THR A 123 -37.65 -10.16 7.35
CA THR A 123 -38.73 -10.63 6.49
C THR A 123 -40.00 -9.82 6.76
N ALA A 124 -40.95 -9.83 5.83
CA ALA A 124 -42.24 -9.15 6.02
C ALA A 124 -42.93 -9.62 7.31
N ALA A 125 -42.86 -10.91 7.63
CA ALA A 125 -43.40 -11.49 8.85
C ALA A 125 -42.70 -10.95 10.12
N HIS A 126 -41.37 -10.78 10.10
CA HIS A 126 -40.68 -10.16 11.23
C HIS A 126 -41.09 -8.70 11.43
N LYS A 127 -41.29 -7.96 10.34
CA LYS A 127 -41.73 -6.55 10.40
C LYS A 127 -43.14 -6.45 10.98
N SER A 128 -44.09 -7.28 10.53
CA SER A 128 -45.46 -7.27 11.05
C SER A 128 -45.52 -7.67 12.52
N ALA A 129 -44.80 -8.71 12.93
CA ALA A 129 -44.75 -9.14 14.34
C ALA A 129 -44.16 -8.05 15.26
N ARG A 130 -43.09 -7.38 14.82
CA ARG A 130 -42.50 -6.26 15.56
C ARG A 130 -43.44 -5.07 15.67
N MET A 131 -44.16 -4.75 14.60
CA MET A 131 -45.16 -3.66 14.62
C MET A 131 -46.33 -3.98 15.55
N ALA A 132 -46.89 -5.19 15.45
CA ALA A 132 -47.98 -5.62 16.33
C ALA A 132 -47.56 -5.60 17.81
N TRP A 133 -46.35 -6.10 18.11
CA TRP A 133 -45.81 -6.05 19.46
C TRP A 133 -45.62 -4.61 19.96
N ALA A 134 -45.12 -3.71 19.11
CA ALA A 134 -44.97 -2.30 19.46
C ALA A 134 -46.33 -1.62 19.72
N GLU A 135 -47.33 -1.84 18.86
CA GLU A 135 -48.68 -1.30 19.02
C GLU A 135 -49.33 -1.75 20.34
N GLU A 136 -49.19 -3.03 20.68
CA GLU A 136 -49.73 -3.60 21.93
C GLU A 136 -49.10 -2.97 23.18
N HIS A 137 -47.79 -2.66 23.13
CA HIS A 137 -47.03 -2.20 24.29
C HIS A 137 -46.81 -0.68 24.34
N ILE A 138 -47.19 0.08 23.30
CA ILE A 138 -47.10 1.54 23.25
C ILE A 138 -47.99 2.21 24.31
N LEU A 139 -49.19 1.65 24.55
CA LEU A 139 -50.17 2.26 25.47
C LEU A 139 -50.02 1.79 26.91
N ASN A 140 -49.08 0.89 27.21
CA ASN A 140 -48.94 0.30 28.54
C ASN A 140 -47.51 0.42 29.11
N PRO A 141 -47.08 1.65 29.46
CA PRO A 141 -45.72 1.92 29.93
C PRO A 141 -45.40 1.30 31.31
N GLY A 142 -46.42 0.84 32.05
CA GLY A 142 -46.25 0.24 33.38
C GLY A 142 -45.57 -1.12 33.35
N ILE A 143 -45.65 -1.84 32.24
CA ILE A 143 -45.12 -3.21 32.09
C ILE A 143 -43.59 -3.20 32.19
N TRP A 144 -42.94 -2.15 31.71
CA TRP A 144 -41.48 -2.00 31.73
C TRP A 144 -40.87 -1.96 33.13
N LYS A 145 -41.64 -1.55 34.16
CA LYS A 145 -41.16 -1.56 35.55
C LYS A 145 -40.97 -2.96 36.13
N TYR A 146 -41.64 -3.96 35.56
CA TYR A 146 -41.63 -5.34 36.04
C TYR A 146 -40.95 -6.32 35.07
N THR A 147 -40.43 -5.81 33.96
CA THR A 147 -39.75 -6.62 32.94
C THR A 147 -38.24 -6.60 33.21
N ILE A 148 -37.62 -7.77 33.34
CA ILE A 148 -36.15 -7.91 33.44
C ILE A 148 -35.64 -8.36 32.07
N PHE A 149 -34.67 -7.62 31.52
CA PHE A 149 -34.05 -7.86 30.20
C PHE A 149 -32.85 -8.79 30.28
#